data_AF-F0JKN9-F1
#
_entry.id   AF-F0JKN9-F1
#
_cell.length_a   1.000
_cell.length_b   1.000
_cell.length_c   1.000
_cell.angle_alpha   90.00
_cell.angle_beta   90.00
_cell.angle_gamma   90.00
#
_symmetry.space_group_name_H-M   'P 1'
#
loop_
_entity.id
_entity.type
_entity.pdbx_description
1 polymer ?
#
loop_
_entity_poly.entity_id
_entity_poly.type
_entity_poly.pdbx_seq_one_letter_code
_entity_poly.pdbx_strand_id
1 'polypeptide(L)' 'MDEKKPFLTEDGTLVIPFECSDNADKYWKQEGKSLTDILKELKASPEVWARYTHEPYPSNGDGES' A
#
# COMPACT_ATOMS: atom_id res chain seq x y z
N MET A 1 8.80 2.69 17.09
CA MET A 1 8.02 2.19 15.94
C MET A 1 7.23 3.38 15.46
N ASP A 2 7.41 3.80 14.21
CA ASP A 2 6.67 4.94 13.67
C ASP A 2 5.19 4.55 13.51
N GLU A 3 4.40 4.71 14.57
CA GLU A 3 2.96 4.36 14.68
C GLU A 3 2.05 5.20 13.76
N LYS A 4 2.62 5.83 12.74
CA LYS A 4 1.99 6.83 11.86
C LYS A 4 2.16 6.50 10.38
N LYS A 5 2.38 5.24 10.03
CA LYS A 5 2.50 4.79 8.64
C LYS A 5 1.55 3.64 8.35
N PRO A 6 1.04 3.53 7.11
CA PRO A 6 0.34 2.34 6.67
C PRO A 6 1.15 1.07 6.92
N PHE A 7 0.49 -0.04 7.23
CA PHE A 7 1.13 -1.35 7.34
C PHE A 7 0.19 -2.48 6.93
N LEU A 8 0.78 -3.64 6.62
CA LEU A 8 0.04 -4.88 6.38
C LEU A 8 0.11 -5.76 7.62
N THR A 9 -1.03 -6.33 8.02
CA THR A 9 -1.05 -7.41 9.02
C THR A 9 -0.51 -8.71 8.43
N GLU A 10 -0.23 -9.70 9.27
CA GLU A 10 0.20 -11.03 8.82
C GLU A 10 -0.80 -11.71 7.86
N ASP A 11 -2.11 -11.43 8.02
CA ASP A 11 -3.17 -11.90 7.12
C ASP A 11 -3.30 -11.10 5.80
N GLY A 12 -2.49 -10.05 5.61
CA GLY A 12 -2.53 -9.19 4.44
C GLY A 12 -3.64 -8.12 4.48
N THR A 13 -4.12 -7.75 5.67
CA THR A 13 -5.04 -6.62 5.84
C THR A 13 -4.26 -5.30 5.85
N LEU A 14 -4.67 -4.35 5.01
CA LEU A 14 -4.10 -3.01 4.99
C LEU A 14 -4.69 -2.17 6.12
N VAL A 15 -3.83 -1.72 7.03
CA VAL A 15 -4.17 -0.83 8.13
C VAL A 15 -3.54 0.53 7.88
N ILE A 16 -4.39 1.57 7.81
CA ILE A 16 -3.96 2.96 7.69
C ILE A 16 -4.37 3.67 8.98
N PRO A 17 -3.42 3.95 9.89
CA PRO A 17 -3.74 4.62 11.16
C PRO A 17 -4.24 6.04 10.89
N PHE A 18 -5.32 6.43 11.58
CA PHE A 18 -5.92 7.76 11.44
C PHE A 18 -4.95 8.90 11.87
N GLU A 19 -4.01 8.58 12.75
CA GLU A 19 -2.97 9.47 13.27
C GLU A 19 -1.79 9.69 12.31
N CYS A 20 -1.86 9.18 11.06
CA CYS A 20 -1.01 9.63 9.96
C CYS A 20 -1.05 11.16 9.91
N SER A 21 0.04 11.76 10.42
CA SER A 21 0.19 13.22 10.51
C SER A 21 0.35 13.82 9.11
N ASP A 22 0.71 13.00 8.14
CA ASP A 22 0.77 13.35 6.73
C ASP A 22 -0.53 12.94 6.03
N ASN A 23 -1.20 13.89 5.37
CA ASN A 23 -2.39 13.60 4.59
C ASN A 23 -2.07 12.76 3.33
N ALA A 24 -0.79 12.58 2.98
CA ALA A 24 -0.34 11.77 1.86
C ALA A 24 -0.71 10.28 1.99
N ASP A 25 -0.86 9.73 3.20
CA ASP A 25 -1.18 8.29 3.34
C ASP A 25 -2.69 7.99 3.27
N LYS A 26 -3.53 9.03 3.14
CA LYS A 26 -4.98 8.89 3.03
C LYS A 26 -5.38 8.77 1.57
N TYR A 27 -5.36 7.57 1.01
CA TYR A 27 -5.72 7.33 -0.41
C TYR A 27 -7.12 7.83 -0.82
N TRP A 28 -8.00 8.08 0.15
CA TRP A 28 -9.33 8.67 -0.05
C TRP A 28 -9.35 10.21 -0.04
N LYS A 29 -8.20 10.89 0.09
CA LYS A 29 -8.05 12.34 -0.05
C LYS A 29 -7.45 12.65 -1.42
N GLN A 30 -7.85 13.78 -2.02
CA GLN A 30 -7.38 14.22 -3.33
C GLN A 30 -5.85 14.50 -3.36
N GLU A 31 -5.26 14.83 -2.21
CA GLU A 31 -3.81 15.05 -2.03
C GLU A 31 -3.09 13.78 -1.51
N GLY A 32 -3.81 12.67 -1.37
CA GLY A 32 -3.28 11.39 -0.91
C GLY A 32 -2.57 10.63 -2.03
N LYS A 33 -1.62 9.77 -1.63
CA LYS A 33 -1.03 8.74 -2.47
C LYS A 33 -2.09 7.76 -2.93
N SER A 34 -1.95 7.28 -4.16
CA SER A 34 -2.77 6.20 -4.67
C SER A 34 -2.58 4.94 -3.82
N LEU A 35 -3.65 4.16 -3.66
CA LEU A 35 -3.63 2.88 -2.94
C LEU A 35 -2.54 1.94 -3.47
N THR A 36 -2.30 1.96 -4.79
CA THR A 36 -1.24 1.17 -5.44
C THR A 36 0.17 1.62 -5.10
N ASP A 37 0.38 2.90 -4.80
CA ASP A 37 1.67 3.42 -4.33
C ASP A 37 1.95 2.95 -2.90
N ILE A 38 0.94 3.04 -2.03
CA ILE A 38 1.00 2.52 -0.65
C ILE A 38 1.30 1.01 -0.66
N LEU A 39 0.59 0.24 -1.47
CA LEU A 39 0.81 -1.22 -1.58
C LEU A 39 2.21 -1.56 -2.11
N LYS A 40 2.77 -0.77 -3.03
CA LYS A 40 4.15 -0.93 -3.50
C LYS A 40 5.15 -0.65 -2.38
N GLU A 41 4.99 0.46 -1.66
CA GLU A 41 5.85 0.82 -0.52
C GLU A 41 5.84 -0.27 0.56
N LEU A 42 4.67 -0.86 0.82
CA LEU A 42 4.49 -1.96 1.77
C LEU A 42 4.93 -3.33 1.24
N LYS A 43 5.42 -3.41 -0.02
CA LYS A 43 5.78 -4.66 -0.69
C LYS A 43 4.67 -5.70 -0.57
N ALA A 44 3.43 -5.27 -0.79
CA ALA A 44 2.26 -6.12 -0.73
C ALA A 44 2.40 -7.32 -1.66
N SER A 45 2.03 -8.52 -1.19
CA SER A 45 2.00 -9.70 -2.04
C SER A 45 0.96 -9.56 -3.16
N PRO A 46 1.10 -10.31 -4.27
CA PRO A 46 0.13 -10.26 -5.38
C PRO A 46 -1.30 -10.60 -4.94
N GLU A 47 -1.46 -11.47 -3.94
CA GLU A 47 -2.77 -11.76 -3.36
C GLU A 47 -3.39 -10.53 -2.66
N VAL A 48 -2.62 -9.84 -1.82
CA VAL A 48 -3.05 -8.61 -1.14
C VAL A 48 -3.37 -7.53 -2.18
N TRP A 49 -2.52 -7.36 -3.18
CA TRP A 49 -2.74 -6.42 -4.28
C TRP A 49 -4.10 -6.66 -4.96
N ALA A 50 -4.39 -7.90 -5.35
CA ALA A 50 -5.65 -8.26 -6.00
C ALA A 50 -6.89 -8.04 -5.12
N ARG A 51 -6.75 -8.02 -3.79
CA ARG A 51 -7.86 -7.69 -2.86
C ARG A 51 -8.20 -6.19 -2.86
N TYR A 52 -7.20 -5.33 -3.04
CA TYR A 52 -7.33 -3.89 -2.84
C TYR A 52 -7.38 -3.10 -4.16
N THR A 53 -6.90 -3.66 -5.26
CA THR A 53 -6.89 -3.00 -6.56
C THR A 53 -7.20 -3.97 -7.70
N HIS A 54 -7.79 -3.43 -8.77
CA HIS A 54 -8.01 -4.14 -10.03
C HIS A 54 -6.86 -3.94 -11.01
N GLU A 55 -5.85 -3.14 -10.65
CA GLU A 55 -4.67 -2.94 -11.48
C GLU A 55 -3.82 -4.21 -11.53
N PRO A 56 -3.14 -4.48 -12.66
CA PRO A 56 -2.19 -5.59 -12.72
C PRO A 56 -1.12 -5.42 -11.64
N TYR A 57 -0.76 -6.51 -10.96
CA TYR A 57 0.34 -6.50 -10.01
C TYR A 57 1.59 -5.97 -10.72
N PRO A 58 2.29 -4.96 -10.17
CA PRO A 58 3.51 -4.49 -10.77
C PRO A 58 4.47 -5.67 -10.73
N SER A 59 4.73 -6.29 -11.88
CA SER A 59 5.91 -7.11 -12.04
C SER A 59 7.06 -6.18 -11.70
N ASN A 60 7.58 -6.31 -10.47
CA ASN A 60 8.84 -5.71 -10.10
C ASN A 60 9.78 -6.12 -11.24
N GLY A 61 10.46 -5.16 -11.86
CA GLY A 61 11.27 -5.38 -13.06
C GLY A 61 12.47 -6.31 -12.86
N ASP A 62 12.37 -7.33 -12.02
CA ASP A 62 13.16 -8.56 -12.07
C ASP A 62 12.61 -9.46 -13.18
N GLY A 63 12.61 -8.90 -14.40
CA GLY A 63 12.99 -9.70 -15.54
C GLY A 63 14.48 -10.00 -15.35
N GLU A 64 14.76 -11.19 -14.84
CA GLU A 64 16.06 -11.85 -14.91
C GLU A 64 16.70 -11.65 -16.29
N SER A 65 17.86 -10.98 -16.36
CA SER A 65 18.90 -11.10 -17.39
C SER A 65 20.17 -10.36 -16.96
#